data_AF-A0A848E4L4-F1
#
_entry.id   AF-A0A848E4L4-F1
#
_cell.length_a   1.000
_cell.length_b   1.000
_cell.length_c   1.000
_cell.angle_alpha   90.00
_cell.angle_beta   90.00
_cell.angle_gamma   90.00
#
_symmetry.space_group_name_H-M   'P 1'
#
loop_
_entity.id
_entity.type
_entity.pdbx_description
1 polymer ?
#
loop_
_entity_poly.entity_id
_entity_poly.type
_entity_poly.pdbx_seq_one_letter_code
_entity_poly.pdbx_strand_id
1 'polypeptide(L)'
;MAKLLKPDPLGSIDLLSAVLVYLTQSFMPPGIVHIHAGILVIKGLGTVIRPAKLPFFMFVLGGMADVLSAAILFTGTPPILSNYKHIIAGALFIKGLWSLWGLMQKF
;
A
#
# COMPACT_ATOMS: atom_id res chain seq x y z
N MET A 1 8.69 28.60 7.63
CA MET A 1 8.74 27.14 7.85
C MET A 1 7.33 26.57 7.69
N ALA A 2 7.01 25.96 6.55
CA ALA A 2 5.84 25.09 6.33
C ALA A 2 5.78 24.70 4.83
N LYS A 3 6.69 23.84 4.39
CA LYS A 3 6.62 23.17 3.08
C LYS A 3 6.77 21.65 3.26
N LEU A 4 6.32 21.12 4.39
CA LEU A 4 6.61 19.75 4.82
C LEU A 4 5.54 18.71 4.44
N LEU A 5 4.39 19.15 3.92
CA LEU A 5 3.33 18.26 3.46
C LEU A 5 2.96 18.63 2.02
N LYS A 6 3.57 17.93 1.07
CA LYS A 6 3.00 17.82 -0.28
C LYS A 6 2.40 16.42 -0.35
N PRO A 7 1.12 16.24 0.00
CA PRO A 7 0.52 14.91 -0.01
C PRO A 7 0.61 14.36 -1.42
N ASP A 8 1.45 13.34 -1.59
CA ASP A 8 1.49 12.53 -2.79
C ASP A 8 0.19 11.72 -2.84
N PRO A 9 -0.66 11.87 -3.88
CA PRO A 9 -1.88 11.09 -4.02
C PRO A 9 -1.64 9.58 -3.89
N LEU A 10 -0.47 9.09 -4.32
CA LEU A 10 -0.11 7.68 -4.21
C LEU A 10 0.16 7.25 -2.76
N GLY A 11 0.71 8.13 -1.93
CA GLY A 11 0.93 7.88 -0.51
C GLY A 11 -0.37 7.92 0.30
N SER A 12 -1.31 8.78 -0.10
CA SER A 12 -2.67 8.80 0.46
C SER A 12 -3.44 7.50 0.20
N ILE A 13 -3.25 6.90 -0.98
CA ILE A 13 -3.81 5.58 -1.31
C ILE A 13 -3.21 4.50 -0.40
N ASP A 14 -1.89 4.53 -0.13
CA ASP A 14 -1.26 3.56 0.79
C ASP A 14 -1.83 3.67 2.21
N LEU A 15 -2.04 4.89 2.71
CA LEU A 15 -2.64 5.11 4.02
C LEU A 15 -4.08 4.61 4.10
N LEU A 16 -4.91 4.95 3.11
CA LEU A 16 -6.30 4.49 3.04
C LEU A 16 -6.35 2.96 2.93
N SER A 17 -5.47 2.38 2.14
CA SER A 17 -5.36 0.94 1.95
C SER A 17 -4.87 0.24 3.21
N ALA A 18 -3.95 0.85 3.96
CA ALA A 18 -3.49 0.32 5.24
C ALA A 18 -4.64 0.18 6.25
N VAL A 19 -5.47 1.22 6.36
CA VAL A 19 -6.66 1.21 7.22
C VAL A 19 -7.64 0.12 6.78
N LEU A 20 -7.88 0.02 5.47
CA LEU A 20 -8.78 -1.01 4.93
C LEU A 20 -8.25 -2.41 5.19
N VAL A 21 -6.97 -2.67 4.91
CA VAL A 21 -6.31 -3.96 5.14
C VAL A 21 -6.39 -4.34 6.61
N TYR A 22 -6.10 -3.40 7.52
CA TYR A 22 -6.18 -3.62 8.96
C TYR A 22 -7.56 -4.09 9.41
N LEU A 23 -8.60 -3.50 8.84
CA LEU A 23 -10.00 -3.81 9.20
C LEU A 23 -10.56 -5.00 8.43
N THR A 24 -9.86 -5.50 7.41
CA THR A 24 -10.37 -6.56 6.53
C THR A 24 -10.31 -7.91 7.21
N GLN A 25 -11.47 -8.58 7.28
CA GLN A 25 -11.49 -10.01 7.54
C GLN A 25 -10.95 -10.74 6.32
N SER A 26 -9.80 -11.39 6.45
CA SER A 26 -9.11 -12.05 5.35
C SER A 26 -8.70 -13.48 5.73
N PHE A 27 -8.18 -14.21 4.76
CA PHE A 27 -7.63 -15.55 4.96
C PHE A 27 -6.34 -15.55 5.79
N MET A 28 -5.68 -14.40 5.98
CA MET A 28 -4.44 -14.31 6.73
C MET A 28 -4.70 -14.20 8.24
N PRO A 29 -3.80 -14.78 9.08
CA PRO A 29 -3.84 -14.58 10.51
C PRO A 29 -3.85 -13.09 10.89
N PRO A 30 -4.67 -12.66 11.87
CA PRO A 30 -4.83 -11.24 12.22
C PRO A 30 -3.51 -10.55 12.56
N GLY A 31 -2.60 -11.23 13.25
CA GLY A 31 -1.28 -10.69 13.58
C GLY A 31 -0.45 -10.31 12.35
N ILE A 32 -0.51 -11.12 11.27
CA ILE A 32 0.20 -10.85 10.02
C ILE A 32 -0.43 -9.66 9.30
N VAL A 33 -1.78 -9.61 9.26
CA VAL A 33 -2.52 -8.49 8.65
C VAL A 33 -2.20 -7.18 9.34
N HIS A 34 -2.14 -7.15 10.68
CA HIS A 34 -1.83 -5.94 11.44
C HIS A 34 -0.39 -5.45 11.20
N ILE A 35 0.58 -6.36 11.18
CA ILE A 35 1.98 -6.01 10.89
C ILE A 35 2.08 -5.45 9.46
N HIS A 36 1.45 -6.13 8.49
CA HIS A 36 1.42 -5.70 7.09
C HIS A 36 0.76 -4.32 6.91
N ALA A 37 -0.37 -4.09 7.58
CA ALA A 37 -1.00 -2.78 7.62
C ALA A 37 -0.07 -1.71 8.21
N GLY A 38 0.68 -2.02 9.27
CA GLY A 38 1.69 -1.12 9.84
C GLY A 38 2.79 -0.76 8.84
N ILE A 39 3.26 -1.72 8.03
CA ILE A 39 4.25 -1.48 6.96
C ILE A 39 3.69 -0.50 5.92
N LEU A 40 2.43 -0.67 5.50
CA LEU A 40 1.76 0.25 4.58
C LEU A 40 1.62 1.66 5.17
N VAL A 41 1.30 1.78 6.46
CA VAL A 41 1.24 3.09 7.13
C VAL A 41 2.60 3.79 7.08
N ILE A 42 3.68 3.09 7.44
CA ILE A 42 5.04 3.66 7.43
C ILE A 42 5.44 4.09 6.02
N LYS A 43 5.14 3.25 5.01
CA LYS A 43 5.40 3.56 3.61
C LYS A 43 4.57 4.77 3.13
N GLY A 44 3.27 4.77 3.39
CA GLY A 44 2.35 5.85 3.03
C GLY A 44 2.79 7.17 3.66
N LEU A 45 3.10 7.18 4.95
CA LEU A 45 3.65 8.35 5.64
C LEU A 45 4.99 8.79 5.02
N GLY A 46 5.89 7.86 4.73
CA GLY A 46 7.18 8.15 4.10
C GLY A 46 7.02 8.88 2.77
N THR A 47 6.13 8.38 1.90
CA THR A 47 5.85 8.98 0.59
C THR A 47 5.10 10.31 0.67
N VAL A 48 4.18 10.48 1.63
CA VAL A 48 3.44 11.74 1.87
C VAL A 48 4.33 12.84 2.44
N ILE A 49 5.20 12.52 3.40
CA ILE A 49 6.05 13.50 4.10
C ILE A 49 7.25 13.86 3.23
N ARG A 50 7.83 12.87 2.53
CA ARG A 50 9.03 13.06 1.72
C ARG A 50 8.95 12.17 0.48
N PRO A 51 8.36 12.65 -0.64
CA PRO A 51 8.32 11.91 -1.90
C PRO A 51 9.72 11.65 -2.53
N ALA A 52 10.81 11.93 -1.80
CA ALA A 52 12.18 11.78 -2.26
C ALA A 52 12.67 10.33 -2.08
N LYS A 53 12.87 9.66 -3.23
CA LYS A 53 13.77 8.52 -3.47
C LYS A 53 14.00 7.64 -2.24
N LEU A 54 12.98 6.89 -1.83
CA LEU A 54 13.21 5.75 -0.94
C LEU A 54 14.30 4.85 -1.55
N PRO A 55 15.18 4.24 -0.73
CA PRO A 55 16.17 3.28 -1.22
C PRO A 55 15.49 2.25 -2.12
N PHE A 56 16.18 1.82 -3.19
CA PHE A 56 15.58 0.92 -4.19
C PHE A 56 14.97 -0.34 -3.55
N PHE A 57 15.60 -0.91 -2.53
CA PHE A 57 15.05 -2.03 -1.76
C PHE A 57 13.71 -1.71 -1.06
N MET A 58 13.56 -0.52 -0.49
CA MET A 58 12.29 -0.06 0.10
C MET A 58 11.21 0.14 -0.95
N PHE A 59 11.58 0.57 -2.16
CA PHE A 59 10.63 0.67 -3.27
C PHE A 59 10.10 -0.71 -3.66
N VAL A 60 10.98 -1.72 -3.78
CA VAL A 60 10.62 -3.10 -4.11
C VAL A 60 9.75 -3.75 -3.04
N LEU A 61 10.18 -3.68 -1.78
CA LEU A 61 9.38 -4.17 -0.66
C LEU A 61 8.03 -3.45 -0.58
N GLY A 62 8.02 -2.15 -0.86
CA GLY A 62 6.80 -1.37 -0.98
C GLY A 62 5.89 -1.88 -2.10
N GLY A 63 6.43 -2.17 -3.28
CA GLY A 63 5.66 -2.73 -4.41
C GLY A 63 5.08 -4.10 -4.10
N MET A 64 5.86 -4.98 -3.46
CA MET A 64 5.39 -6.28 -2.96
C MET A 64 4.28 -6.10 -1.92
N ALA A 65 4.43 -5.12 -1.02
CA ALA A 65 3.43 -4.82 -0.03
C ALA A 65 2.12 -4.34 -0.65
N ASP A 66 2.16 -3.54 -1.72
CA ASP A 66 0.95 -3.10 -2.44
C ASP A 66 0.24 -4.28 -3.11
N VAL A 67 0.98 -5.17 -3.77
CA VAL A 67 0.40 -6.39 -4.38
C VAL A 67 -0.25 -7.28 -3.31
N LEU A 68 0.41 -7.47 -2.16
CA LEU A 68 -0.15 -8.25 -1.07
C LEU A 68 -1.42 -7.60 -0.48
N SER A 69 -1.42 -6.28 -0.34
CA SER A 69 -2.58 -5.51 0.12
C SER A 69 -3.76 -5.64 -0.83
N ALA A 70 -3.49 -5.59 -2.14
CA ALA A 70 -4.50 -5.84 -3.15
C ALA A 70 -5.10 -7.23 -3.00
N ALA A 71 -4.28 -8.27 -2.80
CA ALA A 71 -4.75 -9.64 -2.60
C ALA A 71 -5.62 -9.77 -1.32
N ILE A 72 -5.19 -9.16 -0.21
CA ILE A 72 -5.94 -9.15 1.05
C ILE A 72 -7.30 -8.46 0.88
N LEU A 73 -7.34 -7.28 0.24
CA LEU A 73 -8.59 -6.54 0.02
C LEU A 73 -9.52 -7.22 -0.98
N PHE A 74 -8.95 -7.85 -2.01
CA PHE A 74 -9.73 -8.52 -3.05
C PHE A 74 -10.42 -9.77 -2.52
N THR A 75 -9.70 -10.58 -1.73
CA THR A 75 -10.20 -11.83 -1.17
C THR A 75 -10.95 -11.66 0.15
N GLY A 76 -10.65 -10.60 0.89
CA GLY A 76 -11.26 -10.33 2.18
C GLY A 76 -12.55 -9.51 2.11
N THR A 77 -13.15 -9.34 3.29
CA THR A 77 -14.36 -8.55 3.53
C THR A 77 -14.02 -7.37 4.43
N PRO A 78 -13.71 -6.19 3.85
CA PRO A 78 -13.55 -4.96 4.63
C PRO A 78 -14.91 -4.48 5.14
N PRO A 79 -15.00 -4.01 6.40
CA PRO A 79 -16.26 -3.51 6.98
C PRO A 79 -16.65 -2.12 6.44
N ILE A 80 -15.73 -1.41 5.78
CA ILE A 80 -15.94 -0.08 5.22
C ILE A 80 -15.46 -0.09 3.77
N LEU A 81 -16.11 0.69 2.90
CA LEU A 81 -15.78 0.77 1.47
C LEU A 81 -15.80 -0.59 0.75
N SER A 82 -16.61 -1.54 1.24
CA SER A 82 -16.75 -2.88 0.64
C SER A 82 -17.13 -2.84 -0.84
N ASN A 83 -18.01 -1.91 -1.22
CA ASN A 83 -18.42 -1.68 -2.61
C ASN A 83 -17.27 -1.14 -3.49
N TYR A 84 -16.26 -0.50 -2.90
CA TYR A 84 -15.12 0.09 -3.61
C TYR A 84 -13.84 -0.75 -3.46
N LYS A 85 -13.89 -1.87 -2.72
CA LYS A 85 -12.71 -2.68 -2.42
C LYS A 85 -11.98 -3.16 -3.66
N HIS A 86 -12.70 -3.50 -4.73
CA HIS A 86 -12.11 -3.96 -5.99
C HIS A 86 -11.36 -2.86 -6.74
N ILE A 87 -11.84 -1.62 -6.66
CA ILE A 87 -11.17 -0.46 -7.27
C ILE A 87 -9.88 -0.16 -6.51
N ILE A 88 -9.95 -0.16 -5.18
CA ILE A 88 -8.80 0.10 -4.30
C ILE A 88 -7.75 -1.01 -4.45
N ALA A 89 -8.19 -2.28 -4.44
CA ALA A 89 -7.32 -3.42 -4.70
C ALA A 89 -6.69 -3.35 -6.09
N GLY A 90 -7.45 -2.99 -7.12
CA GLY A 90 -6.93 -2.81 -8.48
C GLY A 90 -5.86 -1.71 -8.57
N ALA A 91 -6.10 -0.56 -7.92
CA ALA A 91 -5.14 0.53 -7.88
C ALA A 91 -3.82 0.12 -7.19
N LEU A 92 -3.91 -0.57 -6.05
CA LEU A 92 -2.75 -1.12 -5.35
C LEU A 92 -2.01 -2.17 -6.19
N PHE A 93 -2.75 -3.04 -6.86
CA PHE A 93 -2.16 -4.08 -7.69
C PHE A 93 -1.37 -3.50 -8.86
N ILE A 94 -1.96 -2.56 -9.60
CA ILE A 94 -1.29 -1.87 -10.72
C ILE A 94 -0.06 -1.11 -10.21
N LYS A 95 -0.18 -0.40 -9.09
CA LYS A 95 0.92 0.33 -8.47
C LYS A 95 2.07 -0.62 -8.05
N GLY A 96 1.73 -1.74 -7.41
CA GLY A 96 2.69 -2.74 -6.99
C GLY A 96 3.39 -3.41 -8.17
N LEU A 97 2.64 -3.78 -9.21
CA LEU A 97 3.22 -4.31 -10.46
C LEU A 97 4.11 -3.30 -11.16
N TRP A 98 3.73 -2.02 -11.22
CA TRP A 98 4.55 -0.98 -11.81
C TRP A 98 5.89 -0.83 -11.08
N SER A 99 5.85 -0.89 -9.74
CA SER A 99 7.04 -0.87 -8.90
C SER A 99 7.96 -2.07 -9.15
N LEU A 100 7.40 -3.26 -9.36
CA LEU A 100 8.14 -4.50 -9.63
C LEU A 100 8.66 -4.56 -11.07
N TRP A 101 7.88 -4.08 -12.04
CA TRP A 101 8.27 -3.99 -13.44
C TRP A 101 9.44 -3.01 -13.63
N GLY A 102 9.41 -1.86 -12.95
CA GLY A 102 10.53 -0.94 -12.91
C GLY A 102 11.81 -1.55 -12.33
N LEU A 103 11.69 -2.57 -11.48
CA LEU A 103 12.84 -3.38 -11.04
C LEU A 103 13.34 -4.31 -12.14
N MET A 104 12.45 -5.00 -12.87
CA MET A 104 12.84 -5.89 -13.98
C MET A 104 13.59 -5.16 -15.10
N GLN A 105 13.32 -3.88 -15.31
CA GLN A 105 13.99 -3.06 -16.32
C GLN A 105 15.41 -2.60 -15.89
N LYS A 106 15.75 -2.72 -14.60
CA LYS A 106 17.01 -2.23 -14.04
C LYS A 106 18.08 -3.33 -13.92
N PHE A 107 17.67 -4.59 -14.02
CA PHE A 107 18.53 -5.78 -14.06
C PHE A 107 18.53 -6.36 -15.47
#